data_AF-A0A136M548-F1
#
_entry.id   AF-A0A136M548-F1
#
_cell.length_a   1.000
_cell.length_b   1.000
_cell.length_c   1.000
_cell.angle_alpha   90.00
_cell.angle_beta   90.00
_cell.angle_gamma   90.00
#
_symmetry.space_group_name_H-M   'P 1'
#
loop_
_entity.id
_entity.type
_entity.pdbx_description
1 polymer ?
#
loop_
_entity_poly.entity_id
_entity_poly.type
_entity_poly.pdbx_seq_one_letter_code
_entity_poly.pdbx_strand_id
1 'polypeptide(L)' 'AATYLATYQSELANTYVTYASNTSGTSGNTSSFFTANTDYVRIDGPSVWIEFVCQSGVVVSGQIHYHTVMRDHTRDYIGL' A
#
# COMPACT_ATOMS: atom_id res chain seq x y z
N ALA A 1 12.63 -16.03 -4.81
CA ALA A 1 12.86 -14.84 -3.97
C ALA A 1 13.82 -13.85 -4.63
N ALA A 2 15.11 -14.20 -4.82
CA ALA A 2 16.10 -13.30 -5.43
C ALA A 2 15.69 -12.75 -6.81
N THR A 3 15.11 -13.60 -7.67
CA THR A 3 14.59 -13.19 -8.99
C THR A 3 13.53 -12.09 -8.89
N TYR A 4 12.54 -12.23 -8.00
CA TYR A 4 11.48 -11.23 -7.83
C TYR A 4 12.02 -9.92 -7.26
N LEU A 5 12.96 -10.00 -6.30
CA LEU A 5 13.62 -8.80 -5.78
C LEU A 5 14.37 -8.05 -6.88
N ALA A 6 15.14 -8.78 -7.72
CA ALA A 6 15.85 -8.18 -8.85
C ALA A 6 14.89 -7.53 -9.85
N THR A 7 13.75 -8.16 -10.14
CA THR A 7 12.67 -7.57 -10.96
C THR A 7 12.19 -6.25 -10.37
N TYR A 8 11.72 -6.24 -9.12
CA TYR A 8 11.19 -5.02 -8.50
C TYR A 8 12.25 -3.91 -8.38
N GLN A 9 13.52 -4.26 -8.12
CA GLN A 9 14.62 -3.30 -8.11
C GLN A 9 14.86 -2.66 -9.48
N SER A 10 14.78 -3.46 -10.56
CA SER A 10 14.95 -2.94 -11.92
C SER A 10 13.80 -2.04 -12.37
N GLU A 11 12.63 -2.15 -11.74
CA GLU A 11 11.42 -1.41 -12.06
C GLU A 11 11.24 -0.12 -11.24
N LEU A 12 12.09 0.14 -10.24
CA LEU A 12 11.95 1.26 -9.30
C LEU A 12 11.76 2.63 -9.97
N ALA A 13 12.41 2.87 -11.10
CA ALA A 13 12.30 4.13 -11.84
C ALA A 13 10.87 4.42 -12.35
N ASN A 14 10.04 3.38 -12.50
CA ASN A 14 8.65 3.45 -12.95
C ASN A 14 7.67 3.05 -11.83
N THR A 15 8.13 3.02 -10.58
CA THR A 15 7.28 2.77 -9.41
C THR A 15 6.97 4.10 -8.74
N TYR A 16 5.68 4.39 -8.58
CA TYR A 16 5.20 5.66 -8.07
C TYR A 16 4.47 5.48 -6.76
N VAL A 17 4.47 6.54 -5.95
CA VAL A 17 3.70 6.61 -4.72
C VAL A 17 2.61 7.65 -4.88
N THR A 18 1.36 7.25 -4.66
CA THR A 18 0.20 8.12 -4.72
C THR A 18 -0.52 8.12 -3.38
N TYR A 19 -0.98 9.30 -2.97
CA TYR A 19 -1.69 9.51 -1.71
C TYR A 19 -3.09 10.08 -1.98
N ALA A 20 -4.05 9.77 -1.10
CA ALA A 20 -5.34 10.47 -1.04
C ALA A 20 -5.71 10.75 0.42
N SER A 21 -6.48 11.83 0.63
CA SER A 21 -6.89 12.41 1.93
C SER A 21 -5.75 12.90 2.83
N ASN A 22 -4.71 12.09 3.01
CA ASN A 22 -3.49 12.41 3.73
C ASN A 22 -2.31 12.52 2.76
N THR A 23 -2.22 13.68 2.10
CA THR A 23 -1.18 14.00 1.11
C THR A 23 0.20 14.23 1.74
N SER A 24 0.30 14.20 3.06
CA SER A 24 1.54 14.34 3.83
C SER A 24 1.89 13.08 4.62
N GLY A 25 1.29 11.94 4.25
CA GLY A 25 1.53 10.65 4.90
C GLY A 25 3.02 10.34 4.96
N THR A 26 3.55 10.18 6.17
CA THR A 26 4.92 9.74 6.39
C THR A 26 4.93 8.29 6.83
N SER A 27 5.99 7.56 6.47
CA SER A 27 6.25 6.28 7.10
C SER A 27 6.41 6.47 8.62
N GLY A 28 5.99 5.49 9.40
CA GLY A 28 5.89 5.66 10.84
C GLY A 28 5.39 4.41 11.56
N ASN A 29 4.84 4.60 12.76
CA ASN A 29 4.20 3.54 13.53
C ASN A 29 2.67 3.71 13.50
N THR A 30 1.93 2.85 14.21
CA THR A 30 0.46 2.89 14.26
C THR A 30 -0.14 4.21 14.75
N SER A 31 0.65 5.06 15.41
CA SER A 31 0.22 6.37 15.91
C SER A 31 0.58 7.52 14.95
N SER A 32 1.34 7.27 13.89
CA SER A 32 1.79 8.31 12.95
C SER A 32 1.55 7.97 11.48
N PHE A 33 1.46 6.69 11.13
CA PHE A 33 1.13 6.22 9.80
C PHE A 33 -0.39 6.10 9.66
N PHE A 34 -0.97 7.03 8.90
CA PHE A 34 -2.37 6.99 8.47
C PHE A 34 -3.40 6.73 9.58
N THR A 35 -3.70 7.79 10.31
CA THR A 35 -4.49 7.73 11.54
C THR A 35 -5.92 8.24 11.35
N ALA A 36 -6.31 8.60 10.12
CA ALA A 36 -7.66 9.07 9.81
C ALA A 36 -8.39 8.15 8.81
N ASN A 37 -9.72 8.17 8.88
CA ASN A 37 -10.58 7.50 7.89
C ASN A 37 -10.31 8.10 6.50
N THR A 38 -10.30 7.26 5.46
CA THR A 38 -9.97 7.59 4.07
C THR A 38 -8.50 7.87 3.77
N ASP A 39 -7.61 7.84 4.76
CA ASP A 39 -6.17 7.88 4.50
C ASP A 39 -5.77 6.69 3.61
N TYR A 40 -5.00 7.02 2.56
CA TYR A 40 -4.71 6.09 1.48
C TYR A 40 -3.31 6.31 0.91
N VAL A 41 -2.58 5.21 0.68
CA VAL A 41 -1.35 5.19 -0.10
C VAL A 41 -1.38 3.98 -1.01
N ARG A 42 -0.90 4.19 -2.22
CA ARG A 42 -0.56 3.13 -3.14
C ARG A 42 0.84 3.33 -3.69
N ILE A 43 1.59 2.24 -3.69
CA ILE A 43 2.88 2.11 -4.35
C ILE A 43 2.62 1.17 -5.53
N ASP A 44 2.67 1.73 -6.73
CA ASP A 44 2.30 1.02 -7.97
C ASP A 44 3.42 1.15 -8.98
N GLY A 45 3.84 0.03 -9.55
CA GLY A 45 4.83 -0.04 -10.62
C GLY A 45 4.45 -1.09 -11.66
N PRO A 46 5.34 -1.41 -12.60
CA PRO A 46 5.07 -2.39 -13.66
C PRO A 46 4.65 -3.76 -13.12
N SER A 47 5.36 -4.31 -12.13
CA SER A 47 4.97 -5.56 -11.48
C SER A 47 4.36 -5.36 -10.09
N VAL A 48 4.81 -4.39 -9.29
CA VAL A 48 4.42 -4.28 -7.87
C VAL A 48 3.13 -3.49 -7.67
N TRP A 49 2.25 -4.00 -6.80
CA TRP A 49 1.12 -3.28 -6.20
C TRP A 49 1.12 -3.45 -4.69
N ILE A 50 1.34 -2.35 -3.97
CA ILE A 50 1.18 -2.27 -2.53
C ILE A 50 0.17 -1.16 -2.22
N GLU A 51 -0.81 -1.44 -1.38
CA GLU A 51 -1.86 -0.48 -1.02
C GLU A 51 -2.22 -0.57 0.46
N PHE A 52 -2.48 0.58 1.07
CA PHE A 52 -3.08 0.71 2.39
C PHE A 52 -4.32 1.61 2.29
N VAL A 53 -5.44 1.14 2.86
CA VAL A 53 -6.70 1.87 2.95
C VAL A 53 -7.15 1.93 4.39
N CYS A 54 -7.42 3.13 4.91
CA CYS A 54 -7.87 3.32 6.28
C CYS A 54 -9.39 3.46 6.35
N GLN A 55 -10.02 2.56 7.11
CA GLN A 55 -11.44 2.61 7.42
C GLN A 55 -11.65 2.76 8.93
N SER A 56 -12.81 3.29 9.33
CA SER A 56 -13.15 3.34 10.75
C SER A 56 -13.46 1.93 11.22
N GLY A 57 -12.88 1.51 12.36
CA GLY A 57 -13.13 0.20 12.94
C GLY A 57 -14.60 0.00 13.30
N VAL A 58 -15.21 -1.07 12.78
CA VAL A 58 -16.60 -1.43 13.07
C VAL A 58 -16.71 -2.20 14.38
N VAL A 59 -15.80 -3.15 14.63
CA VAL A 59 -15.78 -3.96 15.86
C VAL A 59 -15.01 -3.28 16.98
N VAL A 60 -13.81 -2.79 16.68
CA VAL A 60 -12.99 -2.00 17.60
C VAL A 60 -13.24 -0.53 17.28
N SER A 61 -14.29 0.03 17.88
CA SER A 61 -14.69 1.41 17.67
C SER A 61 -13.62 2.40 18.17
N GLY A 62 -13.49 3.54 17.49
CA GLY A 62 -12.54 4.60 17.87
C GLY A 62 -11.10 4.37 17.41
N GLN A 63 -10.84 3.31 16.63
CA GLN A 63 -9.55 3.04 16.00
C GLN A 63 -9.69 2.97 14.47
N ILE A 64 -8.56 3.18 13.78
CA ILE A 64 -8.46 2.93 12.34
C ILE A 64 -8.23 1.43 12.09
N HIS A 65 -8.98 0.90 11.14
CA HIS A 65 -8.85 -0.45 10.62
C HIS A 65 -8.17 -0.38 9.25
N TYR A 66 -6.96 -0.93 9.19
CA TYR A 66 -6.13 -0.94 7.99
C TYR A 66 -6.47 -2.13 7.10
N HIS A 67 -6.73 -1.86 5.83
CA HIS A 67 -6.83 -2.87 4.79
C HIS A 67 -5.60 -2.77 3.89
N THR A 68 -5.02 -3.92 3.53
CA THR A 68 -3.81 -3.95 2.73
C THR A 68 -3.91 -4.87 1.52
N VAL A 69 -3.23 -4.47 0.45
CA VAL A 69 -3.02 -5.29 -0.75
C VAL A 69 -1.53 -5.34 -1.03
N MET A 70 -0.98 -6.52 -1.29
CA MET A 70 0.44 -6.75 -1.61
C MET A 70 0.50 -7.79 -2.72
N ARG A 71 0.62 -7.36 -3.98
CA ARG A 71 0.44 -8.22 -5.16
C ARG A 71 1.51 -7.96 -6.22
N ASP A 72 1.69 -8.95 -7.09
CA ASP A 72 2.37 -8.80 -8.38
C ASP A 72 1.32 -8.82 -9.50
N HIS A 73 1.26 -7.77 -10.32
CA HIS A 73 0.30 -7.62 -11.42
C HIS A 73 0.34 -8.79 -12.42
N THR A 74 1.47 -9.47 -12.55
CA THR A 74 1.73 -10.47 -13.59
C THR A 74 1.92 -11.89 -13.06
N ARG A 75 2.34 -12.04 -11.80
CA ARG A 75 2.80 -13.32 -11.24
C ARG A 75 1.96 -13.80 -10.06
N ASP A 76 1.01 -12.99 -9.62
CA ASP A 76 0.12 -13.40 -8.54
C ASP A 76 -1.09 -14.18 -9.08
N TYR A 77 -1.58 -15.13 -8.28
CA TYR A 77 -2.33 -16.36 -8.67
C TYR A 77 -3.70 -16.16 -9.35
N ILE A 78 -4.02 -14.98 -9.88
CA ILE A 78 -5.31 -14.71 -10.51
C ILE A 78 -5.22 -14.05 -11.89
N GLY A 79 -4.08 -13.47 -12.31
CA GLY A 79 -3.79 -13.13 -13.73
C GLY A 79 -4.91 -12.55 -14.60
N LEU A 80 -5.93 -11.93 -14.01
CA LEU A 80 -7.15 -11.40 -14.62
C LEU A 80 -7.56 -10.14 -13.86
#